data_AF-A0A438FTD1-F1
#
_entry.id   AF-A0A438FTD1-F1
#
_cell.length_a   1.000
_cell.length_b   1.000
_cell.length_c   1.000
_cell.angle_alpha   90.00
_cell.angle_beta   90.00
_cell.angle_gamma   90.00
#
_symmetry.space_group_name_H-M   'P 1'
#
loop_
_entity.id
_entity.type
_entity.pdbx_description
1 polymer ?
#
loop_
_entity_poly.entity_id
_entity_poly.type
_entity_poly.pdbx_seq_one_letter_code
_entity_poly.pdbx_strand_id
1 'polypeptide(L)'
;MNSAPCIKKYGLAYIFKSIFCALKIQDCANLEELPNGLQSLISLQELKLERCPKLVSFPEAALSPLLRSLVLQNCPSLICFPNGELPTTLKHLRVEDCENLESLPEGMMTTRELPSTLELLCIWGCANLESMSEKMSPNGTALEYLDIRGYPNLKILPECLTSLKELHIEDCGGLECFPKRGLSTPNLRHLRIWRCVNLRSLPHQMKNLTSLHVLSIRGCPGVESFPEAGLPANLTSLYVGWCENLKKPISEWSLYTFTSLSALTICRVFPNMASFSDEECLLPPSLTSFHQ
;
A
#
# COMPACT_ATOMS: atom_id res chain seq x y z
N MET A 1 -14.94 18.09 -18.13
CA MET A 1 -15.44 19.36 -17.58
C MET A 1 -14.28 20.03 -16.84
N ASN A 2 -13.78 21.11 -17.43
CA ASN A 2 -12.81 22.13 -16.98
C ASN A 2 -11.52 21.66 -16.28
N SER A 3 -10.55 21.17 -17.07
CA SER A 3 -9.13 21.23 -16.74
C SER A 3 -8.65 22.68 -16.86
N ALA A 4 -8.32 23.34 -15.76
CA ALA A 4 -7.71 24.67 -15.80
C ALA A 4 -6.27 24.55 -16.36
N PRO A 5 -5.81 25.47 -17.24
CA PRO A 5 -4.43 25.50 -17.69
C PRO A 5 -3.52 25.87 -16.52
N CYS A 6 -2.25 25.45 -16.59
CA CYS A 6 -1.19 25.80 -15.63
C CYS A 6 -1.35 27.24 -15.13
N ILE A 7 -1.43 27.38 -13.81
CA ILE A 7 -1.46 28.68 -13.12
C ILE A 7 -0.13 29.38 -13.44
N LYS A 8 -0.09 30.11 -14.56
CA LYS A 8 1.00 31.02 -14.88
C LYS A 8 0.91 32.16 -13.89
N LYS A 9 2.06 32.52 -13.32
CA LYS A 9 2.33 33.71 -12.49
C LYS A 9 1.35 34.86 -12.77
N TYR A 10 0.92 35.50 -11.68
CA TYR A 10 0.11 36.73 -11.54
C TYR A 10 -1.39 36.53 -11.24
N GLY A 11 -1.78 36.97 -10.02
CA GLY A 11 -3.13 37.50 -9.76
C GLY A 11 -4.07 36.74 -8.82
N LEU A 12 -3.62 36.32 -7.62
CA LEU A 12 -4.54 35.92 -6.53
C LEU A 12 -4.65 36.99 -5.43
N ALA A 13 -4.54 38.26 -5.81
CA ALA A 13 -5.10 39.34 -5.01
C ALA A 13 -6.59 39.43 -5.35
N TYR A 14 -7.44 39.01 -4.41
CA TYR A 14 -8.88 39.26 -4.37
C TYR A 14 -9.72 38.67 -5.51
N ILE A 15 -10.52 37.64 -5.21
CA ILE A 15 -11.94 37.55 -5.57
C ILE A 15 -12.54 36.35 -4.79
N PHE A 16 -13.43 36.68 -3.85
CA PHE A 16 -14.54 35.90 -3.27
C PHE A 16 -14.31 34.44 -2.85
N LYS A 17 -14.59 34.15 -1.57
CA LYS A 17 -15.06 32.84 -1.02
C LYS A 17 -14.95 31.69 -2.03
N SER A 18 -13.78 31.07 -2.12
CA SER A 18 -13.54 29.99 -3.08
C SER A 18 -14.51 28.82 -2.83
N ILE A 19 -15.37 28.53 -3.81
CA ILE A 19 -16.41 27.47 -3.82
C ILE A 19 -15.82 26.14 -4.32
N PHE A 20 -14.54 26.10 -4.68
CA PHE A 20 -13.94 24.92 -5.29
C PHE A 20 -13.76 23.79 -4.26
N CYS A 21 -14.48 22.69 -4.46
CA CYS A 21 -14.32 21.46 -3.67
C CYS A 21 -13.11 20.63 -4.13
N ALA A 22 -12.61 20.84 -5.34
CA ALA A 22 -11.46 20.14 -5.89
C ALA A 22 -10.55 21.11 -6.64
N LEU A 23 -9.24 20.97 -6.46
CA LEU A 23 -8.19 21.69 -7.17
C LEU A 23 -7.26 20.67 -7.83
N LYS A 24 -7.11 20.77 -9.13
CA LYS A 24 -6.17 19.96 -9.91
C LYS A 24 -5.14 20.87 -10.57
N ILE A 25 -3.87 20.61 -10.31
CA ILE A 25 -2.72 21.27 -10.93
C ILE A 25 -2.00 20.20 -11.74
N GLN A 26 -1.92 20.39 -13.05
CA GLN A 26 -1.41 19.39 -13.98
C GLN A 26 -0.47 20.04 -14.99
N ASP A 27 0.59 19.33 -15.39
CA ASP A 27 1.53 19.73 -16.46
C ASP A 27 2.29 21.04 -16.17
N CYS A 28 2.47 21.39 -14.90
CA CYS A 28 3.16 22.61 -14.50
C CYS A 28 4.69 22.43 -14.48
N ALA A 29 5.33 22.54 -15.65
CA ALA A 29 6.78 22.35 -15.82
C ALA A 29 7.69 23.33 -15.04
N ASN A 30 7.15 24.45 -14.55
CA ASN A 30 7.91 25.50 -13.84
C ASN A 30 7.39 25.79 -12.43
N LEU A 31 6.50 24.97 -11.90
CA LEU A 31 5.99 25.15 -10.54
C LEU A 31 7.03 24.61 -9.56
N GLU A 32 7.70 25.50 -8.84
CA GLU A 32 8.71 25.14 -7.83
C GLU A 32 8.07 24.98 -6.45
N GLU A 33 7.05 25.79 -6.15
CA GLU A 33 6.29 25.79 -4.89
C GLU A 33 4.81 26.06 -5.17
N LEU A 34 3.94 25.52 -4.33
CA LEU A 34 2.51 25.87 -4.38
C LEU A 34 2.28 27.29 -3.84
N PRO A 35 1.28 28.01 -4.37
CA PRO A 35 0.98 29.36 -3.89
C PRO A 35 0.56 29.34 -2.42
N ASN A 36 1.10 30.29 -1.66
CA ASN A 36 0.62 30.60 -0.31
C ASN A 36 -0.88 30.95 -0.35
N GLY A 37 -1.66 30.43 0.58
CA GLY A 37 -3.11 30.67 0.65
C GLY A 37 -3.98 29.45 0.34
N LEU A 38 -3.43 28.26 0.09
CA LEU A 38 -4.23 27.02 -0.02
C LEU A 38 -5.10 26.75 1.23
N GLN A 39 -4.62 27.16 2.41
CA GLN A 39 -5.38 27.14 3.66
C GLN A 39 -6.64 28.00 3.64
N SER A 40 -6.68 29.04 2.79
CA SER A 40 -7.85 29.94 2.66
C SER A 40 -8.95 29.35 1.79
N LEU A 41 -8.68 28.23 1.11
CA LEU A 41 -9.65 27.48 0.31
C LEU A 41 -10.50 26.59 1.24
N ILE A 42 -11.34 27.25 2.05
CA ILE A 42 -12.17 26.63 3.09
C ILE A 42 -13.22 25.64 2.57
N SER A 43 -13.39 25.48 1.26
CA SER A 43 -14.26 24.46 0.66
C SER A 43 -13.49 23.33 -0.01
N LEU A 44 -12.15 23.41 -0.09
CA LEU A 44 -11.32 22.45 -0.79
C LEU A 44 -11.27 21.11 -0.06
N GLN A 45 -11.75 20.06 -0.73
CA GLN A 45 -11.77 18.68 -0.24
C GLN A 45 -10.82 17.77 -1.02
N GLU A 46 -10.44 18.13 -2.24
CA GLU A 46 -9.57 17.32 -3.08
C GLU A 46 -8.46 18.17 -3.72
N LEU A 47 -7.21 17.74 -3.57
CA LEU A 47 -6.04 18.37 -4.18
C LEU A 47 -5.29 17.32 -5.00
N LYS A 48 -5.13 17.57 -6.29
CA LYS A 48 -4.36 16.73 -7.21
C LYS A 48 -3.20 17.51 -7.83
N LEU A 49 -1.98 17.03 -7.65
CA LEU A 49 -0.79 17.54 -8.32
C LEU A 49 -0.26 16.44 -9.24
N GLU A 50 -0.27 16.71 -10.55
CA GLU A 50 0.11 15.75 -11.58
C GLU A 50 1.17 16.37 -12.50
N ARG A 51 2.27 15.65 -12.75
CA ARG A 51 3.31 16.07 -13.72
C ARG A 51 3.82 17.49 -13.43
N CYS A 52 4.23 17.72 -12.19
CA CYS A 52 4.84 18.96 -11.72
C CYS A 52 6.32 18.71 -11.39
N PRO A 53 7.21 18.61 -12.41
CA PRO A 53 8.54 18.06 -12.25
C PRO A 53 9.51 18.93 -11.45
N LYS A 54 9.21 20.22 -11.24
CA LYS A 54 10.05 21.13 -10.45
C LYS A 54 9.52 21.39 -9.05
N LEU A 55 8.37 20.82 -8.66
CA LEU A 55 7.77 21.08 -7.37
C LEU A 55 8.66 20.47 -6.29
N VAL A 56 9.26 21.30 -5.43
CA VAL A 56 10.22 20.86 -4.41
C VAL A 56 9.54 20.61 -3.08
N SER A 57 8.59 21.47 -2.72
CA SER A 57 7.95 21.44 -1.42
C SER A 57 6.54 22.04 -1.44
N PHE A 58 5.82 21.81 -0.35
CA PHE A 58 4.61 22.54 -0.02
C PHE A 58 4.97 23.83 0.75
N PRO A 59 4.12 24.87 0.66
CA PRO A 59 4.28 26.07 1.49
C PRO A 59 4.27 25.68 2.97
N GLU A 60 4.96 26.48 3.78
CA GLU A 60 5.01 26.31 5.25
C GLU A 60 3.60 26.34 5.89
N ALA A 61 2.66 27.05 5.24
CA ALA A 61 1.26 27.05 5.64
C ALA A 61 0.59 25.69 5.41
N ALA A 62 -0.21 25.25 6.39
CA ALA A 62 -0.97 24.00 6.32
C ALA A 62 -1.88 23.92 5.08
N LEU A 63 -2.18 22.69 4.65
CA LEU A 63 -3.22 22.43 3.64
C LEU A 63 -4.61 22.81 4.20
N SER A 64 -5.61 22.91 3.31
CA SER A 64 -6.99 23.18 3.73
C SER A 64 -7.46 22.19 4.81
N PRO A 65 -8.04 22.65 5.93
CA PRO A 65 -8.44 21.77 7.03
C PRO A 65 -9.61 20.83 6.67
N LEU A 66 -10.29 21.06 5.53
CA LEU A 66 -11.36 20.19 5.03
C LEU A 66 -10.89 19.19 3.96
N LEU A 67 -9.58 19.14 3.68
CA LEU A 67 -9.03 18.28 2.63
C LEU A 67 -9.22 16.80 2.98
N ARG A 68 -9.97 16.09 2.13
CA ARG A 68 -10.27 14.66 2.25
C ARG A 68 -9.40 13.80 1.34
N SER A 69 -8.91 14.35 0.23
CA SER A 69 -8.11 13.61 -0.74
C SER A 69 -6.92 14.43 -1.22
N LEU A 70 -5.74 13.82 -1.16
CA LEU A 70 -4.49 14.35 -1.69
C LEU A 70 -3.89 13.32 -2.65
N VAL A 71 -3.64 13.74 -3.89
CA VAL A 71 -2.98 12.93 -4.92
C VAL A 71 -1.77 13.67 -5.44
N LEU A 72 -0.62 13.01 -5.36
CA LEU A 72 0.67 13.48 -5.88
C LEU A 72 1.13 12.44 -6.88
N GLN A 73 1.30 12.84 -8.14
CA GLN A 73 1.67 11.93 -9.21
C GLN A 73 2.70 12.58 -10.13
N ASN A 74 3.81 11.88 -10.40
CA ASN A 74 4.87 12.38 -11.28
C ASN A 74 5.39 13.76 -10.83
N CYS A 75 5.74 13.86 -9.55
CA CYS A 75 6.38 15.04 -8.94
C CYS A 75 7.77 14.65 -8.41
N PRO A 76 8.72 14.31 -9.30
CA PRO A 76 10.01 13.69 -8.92
C PRO A 76 10.90 14.58 -8.05
N SER A 77 10.77 15.91 -8.13
CA SER A 77 11.55 16.84 -7.30
C SER A 77 10.99 17.08 -5.90
N LEU A 78 9.80 16.55 -5.57
CA LEU A 78 9.17 16.77 -4.28
C LEU A 78 9.97 16.08 -3.18
N ILE A 79 10.46 16.83 -2.19
CA ILE A 79 11.34 16.30 -1.14
C ILE A 79 10.56 15.96 0.14
N CYS A 80 9.58 16.80 0.51
CA CYS A 80 8.82 16.63 1.75
C CYS A 80 7.37 17.14 1.65
N PHE A 81 6.54 16.66 2.55
CA PHE A 81 5.22 17.22 2.86
C PHE A 81 5.36 18.55 3.65
N PRO A 82 4.29 19.37 3.78
CA PRO A 82 4.39 20.61 4.56
C PRO A 82 4.83 20.32 5.99
N ASN A 83 5.66 21.21 6.58
CA ASN A 83 6.27 21.11 7.92
C ASN A 83 5.29 21.13 9.11
N GLY A 84 4.02 20.81 8.87
CA GLY A 84 2.99 20.61 9.86
C GLY A 84 1.96 19.67 9.25
N GLU A 85 1.80 18.51 9.87
CA GLU A 85 0.78 17.46 9.74
C GLU A 85 -0.18 17.52 8.53
N LEU A 86 -0.44 16.36 7.91
CA LEU A 86 -1.57 16.25 6.99
C LEU A 86 -2.88 16.60 7.71
N PRO A 87 -3.86 17.21 7.02
CA PRO A 87 -5.16 17.53 7.62
C PRO A 87 -5.78 16.31 8.28
N THR A 88 -6.27 16.46 9.51
CA THR A 88 -6.93 15.37 10.26
C THR A 88 -8.23 14.89 9.61
N THR A 89 -8.72 15.57 8.57
CA THR A 89 -9.88 15.19 7.75
C THR A 89 -9.52 14.32 6.54
N LEU A 90 -8.22 14.08 6.30
CA LEU A 90 -7.72 13.38 5.12
C LEU A 90 -8.09 11.90 5.17
N LYS A 91 -8.85 11.45 4.18
CA LYS A 91 -9.29 10.06 4.02
C LYS A 91 -8.47 9.31 2.98
N HIS A 92 -8.01 9.97 1.93
CA HIS A 92 -7.31 9.35 0.82
C HIS A 92 -5.98 10.05 0.54
N LEU A 93 -4.89 9.29 0.62
CA LEU A 93 -3.56 9.75 0.23
C LEU A 93 -3.01 8.84 -0.86
N ARG A 94 -2.65 9.43 -2.01
CA ARG A 94 -1.93 8.74 -3.09
C ARG A 94 -0.67 9.51 -3.43
N VAL A 95 0.46 8.82 -3.41
CA VAL A 95 1.75 9.32 -3.84
C VAL A 95 2.31 8.35 -4.88
N GLU A 96 2.60 8.85 -6.08
CA GLU A 96 3.03 8.06 -7.23
C GLU A 96 4.18 8.79 -7.94
N ASP A 97 5.26 8.07 -8.21
CA ASP A 97 6.42 8.56 -8.96
C ASP A 97 6.96 9.90 -8.41
N CYS A 98 7.13 9.95 -7.08
CA CYS A 98 7.74 11.06 -6.34
C CYS A 98 9.11 10.60 -5.79
N GLU A 99 10.08 10.44 -6.68
CA GLU A 99 11.34 9.73 -6.40
C GLU A 99 12.19 10.36 -5.29
N ASN A 100 12.25 11.70 -5.22
CA ASN A 100 13.01 12.42 -4.20
C ASN A 100 12.27 12.61 -2.87
N LEU A 101 11.05 12.09 -2.73
CA LEU A 101 10.31 12.24 -1.48
C LEU A 101 11.02 11.44 -0.38
N GLU A 102 11.61 12.13 0.59
CA GLU A 102 12.44 11.53 1.63
C GLU A 102 11.60 11.01 2.80
N SER A 103 10.51 11.68 3.14
CA SER A 103 9.69 11.32 4.31
C SER A 103 8.20 11.51 4.08
N LEU A 104 7.41 10.67 4.77
CA LEU A 104 6.00 10.94 5.00
C LEU A 104 5.87 12.03 6.09
N PRO A 105 4.71 12.71 6.21
CA PRO A 105 4.53 13.79 7.18
C PRO A 105 4.91 13.37 8.60
N GLU A 106 5.48 14.29 9.37
CA GLU A 106 6.16 14.02 10.63
C GLU A 106 5.30 13.20 11.62
N GLY A 107 3.98 13.42 11.72
CA GLY A 107 3.09 12.58 12.55
C GLY A 107 3.05 11.09 12.16
N MET A 108 3.20 10.78 10.87
CA MET A 108 3.30 9.40 10.39
C MET A 108 4.66 8.76 10.71
N MET A 109 5.68 9.56 11.02
CA MET A 109 7.05 9.08 11.32
C MET A 109 7.44 9.16 12.82
N THR A 110 7.03 10.21 13.54
CA THR A 110 7.49 10.53 14.90
C THR A 110 6.44 10.24 15.97
N THR A 111 5.16 10.61 15.75
CA THR A 111 4.07 10.32 16.71
C THR A 111 3.52 8.90 16.57
N ARG A 112 3.97 8.15 15.55
CA ARG A 112 3.61 6.73 15.32
C ARG A 112 2.11 6.52 15.14
N GLU A 113 1.44 7.50 14.54
CA GLU A 113 0.00 7.46 14.28
C GLU A 113 -0.25 7.80 12.81
N LEU A 114 -0.93 6.88 12.10
CA LEU A 114 -1.59 7.22 10.85
C LEU A 114 -2.76 8.13 11.21
N PRO A 115 -3.14 9.10 10.34
CA PRO A 115 -4.35 9.88 10.58
C PRO A 115 -5.52 8.92 10.81
N SER A 116 -6.22 9.04 11.93
CA SER A 116 -7.30 8.10 12.31
C SER A 116 -8.45 8.09 11.29
N THR A 117 -8.53 9.11 10.44
CA THR A 117 -9.49 9.26 9.34
C THR A 117 -9.01 8.68 8.01
N LEU A 118 -7.74 8.30 7.88
CA LEU A 118 -7.19 7.79 6.63
C LEU A 118 -7.75 6.40 6.33
N GLU A 119 -8.49 6.29 5.24
CA GLU A 119 -9.16 5.08 4.75
C GLU A 119 -8.37 4.41 3.61
N LEU A 120 -7.62 5.19 2.81
CA LEU A 120 -6.86 4.71 1.67
C LEU A 120 -5.46 5.34 1.62
N LEU A 121 -4.43 4.48 1.50
CA LEU A 121 -3.05 4.88 1.30
C LEU A 121 -2.44 4.13 0.09
N CYS A 122 -1.98 4.89 -0.91
CA CYS A 122 -1.20 4.36 -2.03
C CYS A 122 0.17 5.05 -2.10
N ILE A 123 1.25 4.28 -2.16
CA ILE A 123 2.62 4.78 -2.31
C ILE A 123 3.32 3.97 -3.39
N TRP A 124 3.53 4.57 -4.57
CA TRP A 124 4.08 3.91 -5.76
C TRP A 124 5.32 4.64 -6.28
N GLY A 125 6.41 3.92 -6.54
CA GLY A 125 7.59 4.49 -7.19
C GLY A 125 8.32 5.56 -6.36
N CYS A 126 8.28 5.48 -5.03
CA CYS A 126 8.96 6.41 -4.13
C CYS A 126 10.29 5.81 -3.64
N ALA A 127 11.35 5.98 -4.44
CA ALA A 127 12.63 5.30 -4.23
C ALA A 127 13.41 5.78 -2.99
N ASN A 128 13.39 7.08 -2.68
CA ASN A 128 14.16 7.67 -1.57
C ASN A 128 13.39 7.77 -0.25
N LEU A 129 12.14 7.32 -0.21
CA LEU A 129 11.29 7.44 0.97
C LEU A 129 11.89 6.65 2.14
N GLU A 130 11.87 7.21 3.33
CA GLU A 130 12.36 6.55 4.55
C GLU A 130 11.35 5.52 5.06
N SER A 131 11.84 4.32 5.39
CA SER A 131 11.01 3.23 5.91
C SER A 131 10.08 3.70 7.02
N MET A 132 8.83 3.26 6.95
CA MET A 132 7.90 3.43 8.07
C MET A 132 8.40 2.70 9.33
N SER A 133 8.05 3.23 10.50
CA SER A 133 8.53 2.72 11.79
C SER A 133 7.76 1.46 12.25
N GLU A 134 8.45 0.56 12.98
CA GLU A 134 7.90 -0.71 13.48
C GLU A 134 6.79 -0.53 14.54
N LYS A 135 6.88 0.54 15.32
CA LYS A 135 6.03 0.74 16.50
C LYS A 135 4.90 1.69 16.13
N MET A 136 3.81 1.19 15.55
CA MET A 136 2.56 1.97 15.47
C MET A 136 1.76 1.76 16.75
N SER A 137 1.21 2.82 17.33
CA SER A 137 0.23 2.66 18.42
C SER A 137 -1.04 2.01 17.86
N PRO A 138 -1.69 1.05 18.54
CA PRO A 138 -2.89 0.36 18.07
C PRO A 138 -4.16 1.25 18.03
N ASN A 139 -4.01 2.57 18.13
CA ASN A 139 -5.11 3.51 18.18
C ASN A 139 -5.73 3.66 16.78
N GLY A 140 -6.77 2.85 16.53
CA GLY A 140 -7.88 3.14 15.63
C GLY A 140 -7.51 3.76 14.28
N THR A 141 -6.81 3.01 13.43
CA THR A 141 -6.68 3.40 12.02
C THR A 141 -8.01 3.11 11.31
N ALA A 142 -8.56 4.05 10.55
CA ALA A 142 -9.64 3.77 9.60
C ALA A 142 -9.15 3.11 8.30
N LEU A 143 -7.85 2.79 8.19
CA LEU A 143 -7.23 2.36 6.96
C LEU A 143 -7.81 1.04 6.48
N GLU A 144 -8.53 1.07 5.36
CA GLU A 144 -9.18 -0.08 4.74
C GLU A 144 -8.36 -0.62 3.56
N TYR A 145 -7.61 0.25 2.87
CA TYR A 145 -6.83 -0.09 1.68
C TYR A 145 -5.40 0.45 1.78
N LEU A 146 -4.42 -0.45 1.68
CA LEU A 146 -3.00 -0.13 1.65
C LEU A 146 -2.36 -0.75 0.40
N ASP A 147 -1.77 0.07 -0.46
CA ASP A 147 -1.09 -0.38 -1.67
C ASP A 147 0.28 0.30 -1.79
N ILE A 148 1.34 -0.49 -1.63
CA ILE A 148 2.72 -0.03 -1.65
C ILE A 148 3.45 -0.72 -2.80
N ARG A 149 4.06 0.06 -3.70
CA ARG A 149 4.74 -0.46 -4.90
C ARG A 149 6.06 0.23 -5.16
N GLY A 150 7.08 -0.51 -5.55
CA GLY A 150 8.37 0.07 -5.93
C GLY A 150 8.97 0.92 -4.80
N TYR A 151 8.86 0.41 -3.57
CA TYR A 151 9.32 1.09 -2.36
C TYR A 151 10.52 0.34 -1.75
N PRO A 152 11.75 0.60 -2.24
CA PRO A 152 12.92 -0.22 -1.94
C PRO A 152 13.42 -0.08 -0.50
N ASN A 153 13.13 1.02 0.18
CA ASN A 153 13.56 1.23 1.57
C ASN A 153 12.56 0.70 2.60
N LEU A 154 11.39 0.17 2.20
CA LEU A 154 10.41 -0.40 3.13
C LEU A 154 10.98 -1.64 3.82
N LYS A 155 11.44 -1.51 5.06
CA LYS A 155 12.02 -2.64 5.81
C LYS A 155 10.94 -3.51 6.45
N ILE A 156 9.88 -2.89 6.93
CA ILE A 156 8.80 -3.52 7.69
C ILE A 156 7.49 -2.75 7.53
N LEU A 157 6.37 -3.46 7.64
CA LEU A 157 5.03 -2.89 7.66
C LEU A 157 4.64 -2.42 9.06
N PRO A 158 3.70 -1.47 9.20
CA PRO A 158 3.27 -1.00 10.50
C PRO A 158 2.48 -2.11 11.21
N GLU A 159 2.67 -2.21 12.54
CA GLU A 159 1.87 -3.09 13.37
C GLU A 159 0.44 -2.54 13.56
N CYS A 160 -0.56 -3.41 13.70
CA CYS A 160 -1.95 -3.08 14.07
C CYS A 160 -2.80 -2.30 13.04
N LEU A 161 -2.98 -2.85 11.84
CA LEU A 161 -3.91 -2.31 10.82
C LEU A 161 -5.33 -2.94 10.94
N THR A 162 -6.01 -2.71 12.08
CA THR A 162 -7.20 -3.48 12.48
C THR A 162 -8.41 -3.34 11.53
N SER A 163 -8.53 -2.21 10.81
CA SER A 163 -9.60 -1.93 9.84
C SER A 163 -9.28 -2.40 8.41
N LEU A 164 -8.06 -2.89 8.16
CA LEU A 164 -7.56 -3.17 6.82
C LEU A 164 -8.33 -4.30 6.16
N LYS A 165 -8.83 -4.05 4.95
CA LYS A 165 -9.55 -5.00 4.10
C LYS A 165 -8.68 -5.48 2.94
N GLU A 166 -7.79 -4.61 2.43
CA GLU A 166 -6.91 -4.93 1.31
C GLU A 166 -5.49 -4.45 1.55
N LEU A 167 -4.52 -5.36 1.35
CA LEU A 167 -3.09 -5.09 1.44
C LEU A 167 -2.40 -5.58 0.17
N HIS A 168 -1.85 -4.64 -0.60
CA HIS A 168 -1.03 -4.89 -1.78
C HIS A 168 0.39 -4.39 -1.55
N ILE A 169 1.35 -5.27 -1.81
CA ILE A 169 2.78 -4.96 -1.72
C ILE A 169 3.41 -5.48 -3.01
N GLU A 170 4.04 -4.61 -3.78
CA GLU A 170 4.71 -4.98 -5.02
C GLU A 170 6.11 -4.39 -5.10
N ASP A 171 7.10 -5.17 -5.53
CA ASP A 171 8.44 -4.66 -5.85
C ASP A 171 9.10 -3.85 -4.69
N CYS A 172 8.90 -4.32 -3.46
CA CYS A 172 9.46 -3.71 -2.25
C CYS A 172 10.73 -4.45 -1.84
N GLY A 173 11.87 -4.06 -2.44
CA GLY A 173 13.15 -4.74 -2.25
C GLY A 173 13.68 -4.74 -0.81
N GLY A 174 13.33 -3.76 0.03
CA GLY A 174 13.78 -3.69 1.42
C GLY A 174 13.01 -4.60 2.38
N LEU A 175 11.87 -5.15 1.96
CA LEU A 175 10.96 -5.86 2.85
C LEU A 175 11.49 -7.28 3.10
N GLU A 176 12.13 -7.49 4.24
CA GLU A 176 12.74 -8.78 4.59
C GLU A 176 11.79 -9.71 5.36
N CYS A 177 10.94 -9.16 6.24
CA CYS A 177 9.99 -9.93 7.04
C CYS A 177 8.78 -9.11 7.49
N PHE A 178 7.75 -9.81 7.95
CA PHE A 178 6.60 -9.21 8.62
C PHE A 178 6.87 -9.01 10.12
N PRO A 179 6.11 -8.13 10.79
CA PRO A 179 6.23 -7.94 12.24
C PRO A 179 6.18 -9.26 13.03
N LYS A 180 7.00 -9.37 14.08
CA LYS A 180 7.15 -10.61 14.87
C LYS A 180 5.85 -11.07 15.53
N ARG A 181 4.91 -10.17 15.79
CA ARG A 181 3.56 -10.49 16.31
C ARG A 181 2.56 -10.90 15.22
N GLY A 182 2.97 -10.87 13.95
CA GLY A 182 2.12 -11.10 12.79
C GLY A 182 1.36 -9.84 12.37
N LEU A 183 0.52 -9.97 11.34
CA LEU A 183 -0.40 -8.92 10.91
C LEU A 183 -1.68 -8.99 11.77
N SER A 184 -1.87 -8.03 12.67
CA SER A 184 -3.12 -7.87 13.42
C SER A 184 -4.16 -7.17 12.56
N THR A 185 -4.75 -7.92 11.62
CA THR A 185 -5.68 -7.44 10.58
C THR A 185 -6.89 -8.38 10.44
N PRO A 186 -7.82 -8.41 11.41
CA PRO A 186 -8.91 -9.40 11.44
C PRO A 186 -9.91 -9.26 10.29
N ASN A 187 -9.99 -8.08 9.69
CA ASN A 187 -10.92 -7.75 8.59
C ASN A 187 -10.29 -7.92 7.19
N LEU A 188 -9.04 -8.38 7.11
CA LEU A 188 -8.31 -8.47 5.84
C LEU A 188 -8.95 -9.51 4.93
N ARG A 189 -9.33 -9.08 3.72
CA ARG A 189 -9.99 -9.90 2.68
C ARG A 189 -9.05 -10.25 1.53
N HIS A 190 -8.18 -9.31 1.17
CA HIS A 190 -7.23 -9.46 0.06
C HIS A 190 -5.81 -9.18 0.53
N LEU A 191 -4.92 -10.17 0.37
CA LEU A 191 -3.48 -10.02 0.59
C LEU A 191 -2.74 -10.37 -0.70
N ARG A 192 -2.06 -9.38 -1.30
CA ARG A 192 -1.22 -9.56 -2.49
C ARG A 192 0.21 -9.10 -2.21
N ILE A 193 1.17 -9.99 -2.42
CA ILE A 193 2.61 -9.74 -2.20
C ILE A 193 3.36 -10.19 -3.44
N TRP A 194 3.80 -9.24 -4.26
CA TRP A 194 4.40 -9.50 -5.55
C TRP A 194 5.82 -8.92 -5.65
N ARG A 195 6.75 -9.63 -6.30
CA ARG A 195 8.09 -9.15 -6.63
C ARG A 195 8.91 -8.66 -5.42
N CYS A 196 8.61 -9.11 -4.21
CA CYS A 196 9.39 -8.78 -3.00
C CYS A 196 10.56 -9.78 -2.87
N VAL A 197 11.68 -9.46 -3.50
CA VAL A 197 12.80 -10.39 -3.69
C VAL A 197 13.53 -10.80 -2.40
N ASN A 198 13.60 -9.90 -1.41
CA ASN A 198 14.28 -10.14 -0.14
C ASN A 198 13.37 -10.67 0.97
N LEU A 199 12.07 -10.82 0.71
CA LEU A 199 11.11 -11.32 1.69
C LEU A 199 11.40 -12.79 2.01
N ARG A 200 11.74 -13.09 3.27
CA ARG A 200 12.17 -14.43 3.70
C ARG A 200 11.06 -15.29 4.25
N SER A 201 10.03 -14.67 4.83
CA SER A 201 8.93 -15.39 5.46
C SER A 201 7.62 -14.61 5.38
N LEU A 202 6.52 -15.36 5.36
CA LEU A 202 5.15 -14.84 5.46
C LEU A 202 4.77 -14.64 6.94
N PRO A 203 3.65 -13.94 7.25
CA PRO A 203 3.16 -13.83 8.62
C PRO A 203 2.93 -15.22 9.24
N HIS A 204 3.47 -15.48 10.43
CA HIS A 204 3.36 -16.80 11.06
C HIS A 204 1.93 -17.14 11.55
N GLN A 205 1.10 -16.13 11.85
CA GLN A 205 -0.29 -16.28 12.33
C GLN A 205 -1.34 -16.13 11.23
N MET A 206 -1.06 -16.59 10.01
CA MET A 206 -2.01 -16.45 8.87
C MET A 206 -3.38 -17.10 9.13
N LYS A 207 -3.43 -18.19 9.92
CA LYS A 207 -4.69 -18.81 10.36
C LYS A 207 -5.63 -17.86 11.11
N ASN A 208 -5.12 -16.81 11.74
CA ASN A 208 -5.93 -15.82 12.46
C ASN A 208 -6.63 -14.81 11.52
N LEU A 209 -6.26 -14.79 10.24
CA LEU A 209 -6.87 -13.92 9.22
C LEU A 209 -8.19 -14.54 8.71
N THR A 210 -9.17 -14.69 9.61
CA THR A 210 -10.41 -15.42 9.32
C THR A 210 -11.28 -14.78 8.24
N SER A 211 -11.10 -13.50 7.94
CA SER A 211 -11.80 -12.79 6.85
C SER A 211 -11.10 -12.92 5.49
N LEU A 212 -9.93 -13.57 5.42
CA LEU A 212 -9.11 -13.59 4.21
C LEU A 212 -9.71 -14.51 3.16
N HIS A 213 -10.04 -13.94 2.00
CA HIS A 213 -10.61 -14.66 0.86
C HIS A 213 -9.58 -14.88 -0.25
N VAL A 214 -8.68 -13.92 -0.46
CA VAL A 214 -7.70 -13.98 -1.55
C VAL A 214 -6.29 -13.81 -0.99
N LEU A 215 -5.45 -14.80 -1.24
CA LEU A 215 -4.02 -14.73 -1.01
C LEU A 215 -3.28 -14.90 -2.32
N SER A 216 -2.46 -13.92 -2.69
CA SER A 216 -1.62 -13.97 -3.88
C SER A 216 -0.17 -13.63 -3.55
N ILE A 217 0.74 -14.58 -3.78
CA ILE A 217 2.18 -14.41 -3.60
C ILE A 217 2.85 -14.73 -4.93
N ARG A 218 3.58 -13.78 -5.50
CA ARG A 218 4.13 -13.92 -6.86
C ARG A 218 5.53 -13.33 -6.97
N GLY A 219 6.52 -14.09 -7.42
CA GLY A 219 7.85 -13.54 -7.66
C GLY A 219 8.57 -13.13 -6.37
N CYS A 220 8.37 -13.90 -5.29
CA CYS A 220 9.05 -13.70 -4.01
C CYS A 220 10.01 -14.88 -3.78
N PRO A 221 11.16 -14.93 -4.48
CA PRO A 221 12.08 -16.06 -4.42
C PRO A 221 12.73 -16.23 -3.05
N GLY A 222 12.87 -15.17 -2.23
CA GLY A 222 13.45 -15.27 -0.89
C GLY A 222 12.61 -16.06 0.13
N VAL A 223 11.33 -16.32 -0.15
CA VAL A 223 10.41 -16.94 0.81
C VAL A 223 10.77 -18.41 0.99
N GLU A 224 11.33 -18.78 2.14
CA GLU A 224 11.79 -20.14 2.42
C GLU A 224 10.73 -21.04 3.04
N SER A 225 9.79 -20.44 3.79
CA SER A 225 8.80 -21.18 4.57
C SER A 225 7.38 -20.62 4.43
N PHE A 226 6.44 -21.55 4.42
CA PHE A 226 5.01 -21.28 4.51
C PHE A 226 4.57 -21.27 5.99
N PRO A 227 3.56 -20.48 6.39
CA PRO A 227 3.13 -20.37 7.80
C PRO A 227 2.83 -21.74 8.42
N GLU A 228 3.54 -22.06 9.52
CA GLU A 228 3.41 -23.35 10.23
C GLU A 228 2.01 -23.60 10.76
N ALA A 229 1.31 -22.55 11.19
CA ALA A 229 -0.08 -22.64 11.66
C ALA A 229 -1.09 -22.89 10.53
N GLY A 230 -0.66 -22.92 9.26
CA GLY A 230 -1.51 -23.05 8.08
C GLY A 230 -2.17 -21.74 7.64
N LEU A 231 -2.95 -21.82 6.57
CA LEU A 231 -3.75 -20.72 6.02
C LEU A 231 -5.19 -20.72 6.59
N PRO A 232 -5.92 -19.60 6.49
CA PRO A 232 -7.31 -19.55 6.94
C PRO A 232 -8.24 -20.35 6.01
N ALA A 233 -9.23 -21.05 6.60
CA ALA A 233 -10.13 -21.95 5.88
C ALA A 233 -11.14 -21.26 4.94
N ASN A 234 -11.33 -19.94 5.10
CA ASN A 234 -12.26 -19.13 4.31
C ASN A 234 -11.67 -18.60 2.98
N LEU A 235 -10.44 -19.02 2.65
CA LEU A 235 -9.82 -18.69 1.37
C LEU A 235 -10.65 -19.26 0.22
N THR A 236 -10.93 -18.40 -0.75
CA THR A 236 -11.60 -18.76 -2.01
C THR A 236 -10.62 -18.75 -3.18
N SER A 237 -9.53 -17.99 -3.08
CA SER A 237 -8.47 -17.96 -4.09
C SER A 237 -7.08 -17.97 -3.46
N LEU A 238 -6.25 -18.91 -3.90
CA LEU A 238 -4.83 -19.01 -3.57
C LEU A 238 -3.98 -18.98 -4.84
N TYR A 239 -3.08 -18.02 -4.91
CA TYR A 239 -2.10 -17.92 -5.97
C TYR A 239 -0.69 -17.91 -5.36
N VAL A 240 0.15 -18.86 -5.73
CA VAL A 240 1.56 -18.90 -5.33
C VAL A 240 2.40 -19.16 -6.56
N GLY A 241 3.30 -18.25 -6.94
CA GLY A 241 4.15 -18.52 -8.09
C GLY A 241 5.48 -17.78 -8.11
N TRP A 242 6.45 -18.32 -8.84
CA TRP A 242 7.83 -17.82 -8.88
C TRP A 242 8.42 -17.63 -7.45
N CYS A 243 8.26 -18.65 -6.61
CA CYS A 243 8.75 -18.71 -5.21
C CYS A 243 9.67 -19.92 -5.03
N GLU A 244 10.83 -19.89 -5.68
CA GLU A 244 11.68 -21.06 -5.92
C GLU A 244 12.38 -21.64 -4.67
N ASN A 245 12.56 -20.84 -3.61
CA ASN A 245 13.18 -21.31 -2.35
C ASN A 245 12.17 -21.88 -1.35
N LEU A 246 10.89 -21.99 -1.70
CA LEU A 246 9.87 -22.50 -0.79
C LEU A 246 10.09 -24.01 -0.58
N LYS A 247 10.56 -24.39 0.62
CA LYS A 247 11.00 -25.78 0.90
C LYS A 247 9.86 -26.75 1.18
N LYS A 248 8.75 -26.26 1.73
CA LYS A 248 7.63 -27.12 2.15
C LYS A 248 6.81 -27.57 0.94
N PRO A 249 6.68 -28.89 0.69
CA PRO A 249 5.82 -29.39 -0.38
C PRO A 249 4.36 -29.01 -0.13
N ILE A 250 3.57 -28.97 -1.20
CA ILE A 250 2.15 -28.56 -1.13
C ILE A 250 1.30 -29.51 -0.28
N SER A 251 1.69 -30.79 -0.19
CA SER A 251 1.08 -31.77 0.70
C SER A 251 1.01 -31.28 2.15
N GLU A 252 2.00 -30.50 2.60
CA GLU A 252 2.08 -29.94 3.96
C GLU A 252 1.26 -28.66 4.14
N TRP A 253 0.70 -28.08 3.07
CA TRP A 253 -0.09 -26.85 3.17
C TRP A 253 -1.52 -27.12 3.67
N SER A 254 -1.88 -28.38 3.88
CA SER A 254 -3.19 -28.82 4.37
C SER A 254 -4.36 -28.32 3.50
N LEU A 255 -4.15 -28.21 2.18
CA LEU A 255 -5.14 -27.66 1.24
C LEU A 255 -6.46 -28.43 1.25
N TYR A 256 -6.43 -29.74 1.49
CA TYR A 256 -7.61 -30.61 1.62
C TYR A 256 -8.59 -30.17 2.71
N THR A 257 -8.13 -29.39 3.68
CA THR A 257 -8.98 -28.85 4.75
C THR A 257 -9.82 -27.65 4.30
N PHE A 258 -9.55 -27.08 3.11
CA PHE A 258 -10.25 -25.89 2.63
C PHE A 258 -11.57 -26.25 1.95
N THR A 259 -12.66 -25.90 2.62
CA THR A 259 -14.02 -26.14 2.14
C THR A 259 -14.53 -25.04 1.20
N SER A 260 -13.82 -23.91 1.10
CA SER A 260 -14.23 -22.74 0.31
C SER A 260 -13.29 -22.40 -0.86
N LEU A 261 -12.15 -23.10 -1.00
CA LEU A 261 -11.13 -22.78 -1.99
C LEU A 261 -11.56 -23.22 -3.39
N SER A 262 -11.98 -22.26 -4.21
CA SER A 262 -12.47 -22.51 -5.57
C SER A 262 -11.40 -22.31 -6.65
N ALA A 263 -10.43 -21.42 -6.43
CA ALA A 263 -9.37 -21.14 -7.39
C ALA A 263 -7.98 -21.35 -6.77
N LEU A 264 -7.18 -22.23 -7.38
CA LEU A 264 -5.80 -22.50 -6.99
C LEU A 264 -4.88 -22.33 -8.20
N THR A 265 -3.85 -21.52 -8.08
CA THR A 265 -2.81 -21.38 -9.10
C THR A 265 -1.44 -21.50 -8.47
N ILE A 266 -0.64 -22.45 -8.96
CA ILE A 266 0.70 -22.73 -8.46
C ILE A 266 1.65 -22.85 -9.63
N CYS A 267 2.50 -21.84 -9.87
CA CYS A 267 3.41 -21.86 -11.02
C CYS A 267 4.86 -21.58 -10.63
N ARG A 268 5.82 -22.39 -11.11
CA ARG A 268 7.26 -22.19 -10.85
C ARG A 268 7.63 -22.00 -9.38
N VAL A 269 7.07 -22.84 -8.50
CA VAL A 269 7.41 -22.88 -7.07
C VAL A 269 8.47 -23.95 -6.79
N PHE A 270 8.37 -25.11 -7.45
CA PHE A 270 9.30 -26.23 -7.27
C PHE A 270 10.03 -26.51 -8.59
N PRO A 271 11.27 -25.99 -8.78
CA PRO A 271 11.98 -26.10 -10.06
C PRO A 271 12.29 -27.55 -10.49
N ASN A 272 12.26 -28.50 -9.55
CA ASN A 272 12.52 -29.92 -9.80
C ASN A 272 11.26 -30.81 -9.81
N MET A 273 10.05 -30.24 -9.69
CA MET A 273 8.81 -31.01 -9.67
C MET A 273 8.24 -31.11 -11.08
N ALA A 274 8.42 -32.26 -11.73
CA ALA A 274 8.01 -32.49 -13.12
C ALA A 274 6.48 -32.51 -13.33
N SER A 275 5.71 -32.77 -12.28
CA SER A 275 4.24 -32.73 -12.24
C SER A 275 3.75 -32.88 -10.80
N PHE A 276 2.55 -32.37 -10.47
CA PHE A 276 1.83 -32.83 -9.28
C PHE A 276 1.28 -34.23 -9.58
N SER A 277 1.79 -35.28 -8.94
CA SER A 277 1.07 -36.56 -8.95
C SER A 277 -0.16 -36.44 -8.05
N ASP A 278 -1.29 -36.97 -8.50
CA ASP A 278 -2.58 -36.92 -7.79
C ASP A 278 -2.52 -37.47 -6.35
N GLU A 279 -1.55 -38.36 -6.04
CA GLU A 279 -1.36 -38.90 -4.69
C GLU A 279 -0.63 -37.96 -3.72
N GLU A 280 0.09 -36.95 -4.22
CA GLU A 280 0.87 -36.01 -3.38
C GLU A 280 0.10 -34.71 -3.07
N CYS A 281 -0.91 -34.36 -3.87
CA CYS A 281 -1.72 -33.18 -3.66
C CYS A 281 -3.14 -33.56 -3.30
N LEU A 282 -3.42 -33.66 -1.99
CA LEU A 282 -4.80 -33.67 -1.51
C LEU A 282 -5.40 -32.28 -1.77
N LEU A 283 -5.95 -32.10 -2.96
CA LEU A 283 -6.60 -30.87 -3.38
C LEU A 283 -7.91 -30.67 -2.59
N PRO A 284 -8.35 -29.42 -2.39
CA PRO A 284 -9.61 -29.14 -1.71
C PRO A 284 -10.80 -29.66 -2.52
N PRO A 285 -11.84 -30.21 -1.88
CA PRO A 285 -13.03 -30.72 -2.58
C PRO A 285 -13.86 -29.60 -3.24
N SER A 286 -13.62 -28.35 -2.88
CA SER A 286 -14.33 -27.16 -3.36
C SER A 286 -13.72 -26.55 -4.63
N LEU A 287 -12.61 -27.12 -5.12
CA LEU A 287 -11.83 -26.54 -6.20
C LEU A 287 -12.55 -26.64 -7.55
N THR A 288 -12.72 -25.50 -8.23
CA THR A 288 -13.36 -25.41 -9.56
C THR A 288 -12.37 -25.00 -10.66
N SER A 289 -11.25 -24.37 -10.29
CA SER A 289 -10.18 -23.99 -11.21
C SER A 289 -8.80 -24.29 -10.61
N PHE A 290 -7.98 -25.00 -11.38
CA PHE A 290 -6.61 -25.33 -11.03
C PHE A 290 -5.67 -25.03 -12.22
N HIS A 291 -4.63 -24.23 -11.97
CA HIS A 291 -3.61 -23.90 -12.96
C HIS A 291 -2.21 -24.16 -12.38
N GLN A 292 -1.37 -24.86 -13.14
CA GLN A 292 0.03 -25.17 -12.82
C GLN A 292 0.99 -24.51 -13.82
#